data_AF-G5QJ03-F1
#
_entry.id   AF-G5QJ03-F1
#
_cell.length_a   1.000
_cell.length_b   1.000
_cell.length_c   1.000
_cell.angle_alpha   90.00
_cell.angle_beta   90.00
_cell.angle_gamma   90.00
#
_symmetry.space_group_name_H-M   'P 1'
#
loop_
_entity.id
_entity.type
_entity.pdbx_description
1 polymer ?
#
loop_
_entity_poly.entity_id
_entity_poly.type
_entity_poly.pdbx_seq_one_letter_code
_entity_poly.pdbx_strand_id
1 'polypeptide(L)'
;YEFIASLAEVLVDDEQIDNLRQAYETVKGAPVDMRAELRAAKLLMVDRNFEGEFTRLLALALSIASELQIAQEESVVRQALRELLIAFPVYRTYGTAEGLPPTDICLLHRIVERVKTLENPPQPEALTFLSRLLTGDVPTSSLEEATQFRVRFQQLTGPLMAKSVEDTLFFRQNMGLALNEVGAEPVTHHFSIERFHHEMKTRQARQPDALSGTSTHDTKRGEDARARLYTLTEAPEQWSECLARWRQMNQTHVKFLNDGTAPKSADTWMLYQALTGVWPPMLQPQDEKGLNALKIRFEAFVEKALREAKLRTDWVDSNEAYETAMLDYARYLLAPDNQTFLQDFYRSLQPFIRAGLVNSLTQTVIKLTAPGVPDIYQGSEALNFSLVDPDNRREPDFATLAQQLDQLTPGVFSCEESWLNGQVNQYATAALLRLRQQNHELFRFGDYIPLRAVGQRADKVIAYARANHDDALIVVAPRLVFAECDGLLSQSHSGFWAGTDIIIPGQLNQHRYRNVLTQERLMPGERLSLASHQGGVLVLMSD
;
A
#
# COMPACT_ATOMS: atom_id res chain seq x y z
N TYR A 1 -4.67 -6.29 -5.79
CA TYR A 1 -4.19 -5.62 -4.55
C TYR A 1 -2.87 -6.18 -4.06
N GLU A 2 -2.67 -7.50 -4.10
CA GLU A 2 -1.42 -8.20 -3.84
C GLU A 2 -0.20 -7.63 -4.59
N PHE A 3 -0.42 -7.13 -5.81
CA PHE A 3 0.63 -6.44 -6.57
C PHE A 3 1.08 -5.12 -5.90
N ILE A 4 0.15 -4.36 -5.31
CA ILE A 4 0.44 -3.14 -4.53
C ILE A 4 1.30 -3.49 -3.33
N ALA A 5 0.90 -4.53 -2.58
CA ALA A 5 1.66 -4.99 -1.42
C ALA A 5 3.09 -5.44 -1.79
N SER A 6 3.23 -6.12 -2.94
CA SER A 6 4.55 -6.56 -3.43
C SER A 6 5.47 -5.38 -3.78
N LEU A 7 4.96 -4.24 -4.23
CA LEU A 7 5.79 -3.08 -4.57
C LEU A 7 6.46 -2.44 -3.35
N ALA A 8 5.87 -2.60 -2.15
CA ALA A 8 6.49 -2.14 -0.91
C ALA A 8 7.83 -2.84 -0.66
N GLU A 9 7.98 -4.12 -1.06
CA GLU A 9 9.25 -4.87 -1.00
C GLU A 9 10.40 -4.20 -1.76
N VAL A 10 10.06 -3.40 -2.78
CA VAL A 10 11.02 -2.70 -3.62
C VAL A 10 11.27 -1.29 -3.12
N LEU A 11 10.23 -0.57 -2.71
CA LEU A 11 10.27 0.88 -2.49
C LEU A 11 10.46 1.28 -1.03
N VAL A 12 10.31 0.36 -0.07
CA VAL A 12 10.59 0.61 1.34
C VAL A 12 12.07 0.41 1.63
N ASP A 13 12.67 1.35 2.36
CA ASP A 13 13.98 1.19 2.97
C ASP A 13 13.85 0.42 4.28
N ASP A 14 14.16 -0.87 4.24
CA ASP A 14 14.09 -1.74 5.41
C ASP A 14 15.17 -1.43 6.45
N GLU A 15 16.34 -0.89 6.04
CA GLU A 15 17.42 -0.57 6.97
C GLU A 15 17.04 0.60 7.89
N GLN A 16 16.11 1.45 7.44
CA GLN A 16 15.74 2.69 8.10
C GLN A 16 14.29 2.70 8.63
N ILE A 17 13.49 1.68 8.35
CA ILE A 17 12.07 1.64 8.77
C ILE A 17 11.90 1.66 10.30
N ASP A 18 12.82 1.06 11.06
CA ASP A 18 12.78 1.11 12.52
C ASP A 18 13.12 2.49 13.08
N ASN A 19 13.94 3.28 12.37
CA ASN A 19 14.17 4.69 12.72
C ASN A 19 12.90 5.53 12.49
N LEU A 20 12.15 5.25 11.42
CA LEU A 20 10.83 5.86 11.20
C LEU A 20 9.84 5.46 12.32
N ARG A 21 9.85 4.19 12.74
CA ARG A 21 9.03 3.69 13.86
C ARG A 21 9.36 4.43 15.15
N GLN A 22 10.65 4.55 15.49
CA GLN A 22 11.09 5.25 16.70
C GLN A 22 10.70 6.73 16.68
N ALA A 23 10.83 7.40 15.53
CA ALA A 23 10.39 8.78 15.36
C ALA A 23 8.87 8.92 15.58
N TYR A 24 8.08 8.02 15.02
CA TYR A 24 6.63 7.99 15.21
C TYR A 24 6.24 7.74 16.67
N GLU A 25 6.85 6.76 17.34
CA GLU A 25 6.60 6.44 18.75
C GLU A 25 6.98 7.59 19.68
N THR A 26 8.06 8.30 19.37
CA THR A 26 8.47 9.51 20.10
C THR A 26 7.41 10.61 19.99
N VAL A 27 6.87 10.83 18.78
CA VAL A 27 5.79 11.80 18.56
C VAL A 27 4.48 11.35 19.22
N LYS A 28 4.15 10.06 19.14
CA LYS A 28 2.96 9.47 19.77
C LYS A 28 3.04 9.49 21.30
N GLY A 29 4.25 9.45 21.85
CA GLY A 29 4.54 9.44 23.29
C GLY A 29 4.41 8.05 23.93
N ALA A 30 4.32 6.99 23.13
CA ALA A 30 4.24 5.61 23.60
C ALA A 30 4.66 4.62 22.50
N PRO A 31 5.24 3.46 22.86
CA PRO A 31 5.46 2.36 21.93
C PRO A 31 4.16 1.89 21.27
N VAL A 32 4.27 1.44 20.03
CA VAL A 32 3.15 0.87 19.28
C VAL A 32 3.16 -0.64 19.43
N ASP A 33 2.11 -1.20 20.04
CA ASP A 33 1.82 -2.63 19.91
C ASP A 33 0.79 -2.86 18.80
N MET A 34 1.29 -3.18 17.61
CA MET A 34 0.45 -3.46 16.43
C MET A 34 -0.53 -4.61 16.63
N ARG A 35 -0.13 -5.62 17.42
CA ARG A 35 -1.00 -6.79 17.68
C ARG A 35 -2.15 -6.39 18.60
N ALA A 36 -1.87 -5.58 19.61
CA ALA A 36 -2.90 -5.03 20.50
C ALA A 36 -3.83 -4.08 19.74
N GLU A 37 -3.32 -3.19 18.88
CA GLU A 37 -4.15 -2.28 18.08
C GLU A 37 -5.06 -3.02 17.11
N LEU A 38 -4.55 -4.05 16.41
CA LEU A 38 -5.34 -4.91 15.53
C LEU A 38 -6.44 -5.64 16.32
N ARG A 39 -6.09 -6.20 17.48
CA ARG A 39 -7.06 -6.85 18.36
C ARG A 39 -8.15 -5.88 18.81
N ALA A 40 -7.78 -4.67 19.23
CA ALA A 40 -8.73 -3.65 19.66
C ALA A 40 -9.67 -3.21 18.53
N ALA A 41 -9.16 -3.08 17.30
CA ALA A 41 -9.98 -2.76 16.14
C ALA A 41 -10.97 -3.90 15.80
N LYS A 42 -10.52 -5.17 15.83
CA LYS A 42 -11.40 -6.33 15.62
C LYS A 42 -12.48 -6.44 16.69
N LEU A 43 -12.12 -6.28 17.96
CA LEU A 43 -13.06 -6.28 19.09
C LEU A 43 -14.14 -5.22 18.90
N LEU A 44 -13.74 -3.97 18.61
CA LEU A 44 -14.69 -2.89 18.37
C LEU A 44 -15.71 -3.23 17.27
N MET A 45 -15.23 -3.80 16.15
CA MET A 45 -16.11 -4.17 15.05
C MET A 45 -17.06 -5.31 15.41
N VAL A 46 -16.58 -6.35 16.11
CA VAL A 46 -17.43 -7.46 16.57
C VAL A 46 -18.49 -6.96 17.55
N ASP A 47 -18.09 -6.15 18.53
CA ASP A 47 -18.94 -5.77 19.66
C ASP A 47 -19.96 -4.67 19.29
N ARG A 48 -19.71 -3.89 18.23
CA ARG A 48 -20.59 -2.76 17.84
C ARG A 48 -21.17 -2.90 16.43
N ASN A 49 -20.31 -3.07 15.41
CA ASN A 49 -20.74 -3.03 14.02
C ASN A 49 -21.37 -4.35 13.55
N PHE A 50 -20.96 -5.47 14.13
CA PHE A 50 -21.43 -6.82 13.79
C PHE A 50 -22.05 -7.55 14.98
N GLU A 51 -22.57 -6.80 15.95
CA GLU A 51 -23.22 -7.35 17.14
C GLU A 51 -24.37 -8.29 16.76
N GLY A 52 -25.18 -7.90 15.77
CA GLY A 52 -26.29 -8.71 15.26
C GLY A 52 -25.85 -10.02 14.61
N GLU A 53 -24.86 -10.00 13.72
CA GLU A 53 -24.29 -11.19 13.08
C GLU A 53 -23.63 -12.12 14.10
N PHE A 54 -22.90 -11.53 15.05
CA PHE A 54 -22.27 -12.26 16.15
C PHE A 54 -23.33 -12.95 17.03
N THR A 55 -24.36 -12.22 17.46
CA THR A 55 -25.46 -12.74 18.28
C THR A 55 -26.22 -13.86 17.54
N ARG A 56 -26.40 -13.74 16.21
CA ARG A 56 -27.01 -14.80 15.41
C ARG A 56 -26.15 -16.07 15.37
N LEU A 57 -24.83 -15.94 15.22
CA LEU A 57 -23.90 -17.09 15.24
C LEU A 57 -23.90 -17.77 16.61
N LEU A 58 -23.88 -16.98 17.68
CA LEU A 58 -23.95 -17.50 19.04
C LEU A 58 -25.25 -18.28 19.28
N ALA A 59 -26.39 -17.73 18.87
CA ALA A 59 -27.69 -18.40 18.99
C ALA A 59 -27.73 -19.73 18.20
N LEU A 60 -27.15 -19.77 17.00
CA LEU A 60 -27.04 -21.01 16.22
C LEU A 60 -26.18 -22.05 16.94
N ALA A 61 -25.01 -21.66 17.46
CA ALA A 61 -24.13 -22.57 18.19
C ALA A 61 -24.82 -23.15 19.43
N LEU A 62 -25.53 -22.32 20.20
CA LEU A 62 -26.27 -22.76 21.40
C LEU A 62 -27.46 -23.66 21.06
N SER A 63 -28.17 -23.39 19.96
CA SER A 63 -29.25 -24.26 19.48
C SER A 63 -28.73 -25.67 19.16
N ILE A 64 -27.59 -25.75 18.45
CA ILE A 64 -26.96 -27.03 18.11
C ILE A 64 -26.44 -27.73 19.37
N ALA A 65 -25.85 -27.00 20.32
CA ALA A 65 -25.39 -27.58 21.59
C ALA A 65 -26.55 -28.21 22.38
N SER A 66 -27.70 -27.53 22.43
CA SER A 66 -28.92 -28.03 23.09
C SER A 66 -29.45 -29.31 22.43
N GLU A 67 -29.53 -29.34 21.10
CA GLU A 67 -29.98 -30.52 20.34
C GLU A 67 -29.06 -31.73 20.58
N LEU A 68 -27.74 -31.49 20.59
CA LEU A 68 -26.73 -32.51 20.84
C LEU A 68 -26.54 -32.85 22.32
N GLN A 69 -27.30 -32.22 23.22
CA GLN A 69 -27.21 -32.38 24.67
C GLN A 69 -25.79 -32.12 25.22
N ILE A 70 -25.04 -31.21 24.58
CA ILE A 70 -23.71 -30.77 25.01
C ILE A 70 -23.91 -29.62 26.00
N ALA A 71 -23.56 -29.84 27.27
CA ALA A 71 -23.62 -28.79 28.28
C ALA A 71 -22.62 -27.67 27.95
N GLN A 72 -23.14 -26.49 27.64
CA GLN A 72 -22.37 -25.29 27.33
C GLN A 72 -23.05 -24.08 27.96
N GLU A 73 -22.29 -23.27 28.71
CA GLU A 73 -22.76 -21.98 29.17
C GLU A 73 -22.64 -20.93 28.05
N GLU A 74 -23.64 -20.06 27.90
CA GLU A 74 -23.64 -19.03 26.86
C GLU A 74 -22.37 -18.15 26.92
N SER A 75 -21.97 -17.73 28.12
CA SER A 75 -20.77 -16.90 28.36
C SER A 75 -19.50 -17.54 27.80
N VAL A 76 -19.39 -18.87 27.93
CA VAL A 76 -18.24 -19.65 27.48
C VAL A 76 -18.20 -19.75 25.96
N VAL A 77 -19.33 -20.09 25.32
CA VAL A 77 -19.43 -20.17 23.85
C VAL A 77 -19.23 -18.79 23.23
N ARG A 78 -19.79 -17.74 23.84
CA ARG A 78 -19.61 -16.34 23.44
C ARG A 78 -18.14 -15.95 23.42
N GLN A 79 -17.40 -16.23 24.50
CA GLN A 79 -15.97 -15.94 24.58
C GLN A 79 -15.19 -16.71 23.50
N ALA A 80 -15.43 -18.02 23.36
CA ALA A 80 -14.74 -18.85 22.37
C ALA A 80 -15.00 -18.40 20.92
N LEU A 81 -16.25 -18.08 20.58
CA LEU A 81 -16.63 -17.57 19.27
C LEU A 81 -15.94 -16.25 18.95
N ARG A 82 -15.92 -15.32 19.92
CA ARG A 82 -15.26 -14.02 19.77
C ARG A 82 -13.76 -14.18 19.54
N GLU A 83 -13.08 -14.98 20.36
CA GLU A 83 -11.63 -15.19 20.20
C GLU A 83 -11.28 -15.89 18.89
N LEU A 84 -12.11 -16.82 18.43
CA LEU A 84 -11.96 -17.40 17.09
C LEU A 84 -12.07 -16.31 16.02
N LEU A 85 -13.15 -15.53 15.98
CA LEU A 85 -13.34 -14.45 14.98
C LEU A 85 -12.16 -13.46 14.95
N ILE A 86 -11.63 -13.08 16.12
CA ILE A 86 -10.49 -12.16 16.21
C ILE A 86 -9.21 -12.78 15.65
N ALA A 87 -8.98 -14.07 15.93
CA ALA A 87 -7.76 -14.78 15.56
C ALA A 87 -7.67 -15.16 14.08
N PHE A 88 -8.76 -15.11 13.31
CA PHE A 88 -8.74 -15.39 11.88
C PHE A 88 -7.79 -14.43 11.12
N PRO A 89 -6.76 -14.95 10.42
CA PRO A 89 -5.75 -14.12 9.74
C PRO A 89 -6.08 -13.86 8.27
N VAL A 90 -7.11 -14.49 7.73
CA VAL A 90 -7.58 -14.32 6.33
C VAL A 90 -8.99 -13.75 6.34
N TYR A 91 -9.44 -13.21 5.20
CA TYR A 91 -10.81 -12.73 5.06
C TYR A 91 -11.82 -13.84 5.34
N ARG A 92 -11.62 -15.04 4.80
CA ARG A 92 -12.52 -16.18 5.04
C ARG A 92 -11.92 -17.52 4.61
N THR A 93 -12.55 -18.58 5.09
CA THR A 93 -12.44 -19.93 4.54
C THR A 93 -13.57 -20.20 3.52
N TYR A 94 -13.49 -21.34 2.83
CA TYR A 94 -14.36 -21.72 1.72
C TYR A 94 -15.01 -23.10 1.92
N GLY A 95 -15.43 -23.41 3.14
CA GLY A 95 -16.22 -24.61 3.41
C GLY A 95 -17.66 -24.52 2.90
N THR A 96 -18.20 -25.68 2.56
CA THR A 96 -19.53 -25.87 1.99
C THR A 96 -20.36 -26.82 2.87
N ALA A 97 -21.43 -27.40 2.33
CA ALA A 97 -22.16 -28.50 2.97
C ALA A 97 -21.29 -29.77 3.15
N GLU A 98 -20.24 -29.92 2.35
CA GLU A 98 -19.30 -31.05 2.43
C GLU A 98 -18.22 -30.86 3.53
N GLY A 99 -18.24 -29.72 4.24
CA GLY A 99 -17.26 -29.36 5.26
C GLY A 99 -16.21 -28.37 4.77
N LEU A 100 -15.11 -28.23 5.51
CA LEU A 100 -13.96 -27.39 5.13
C LEU A 100 -13.01 -28.15 4.20
N PRO A 101 -12.40 -27.49 3.20
CA PRO A 101 -11.33 -28.11 2.43
C PRO A 101 -10.09 -28.37 3.32
N PRO A 102 -9.21 -29.32 2.97
CA PRO A 102 -8.06 -29.70 3.81
C PRO A 102 -7.16 -28.52 4.20
N THR A 103 -6.94 -27.57 3.30
CA THR A 103 -6.14 -26.37 3.56
C THR A 103 -6.75 -25.49 4.66
N ASP A 104 -8.08 -25.39 4.69
CA ASP A 104 -8.80 -24.57 5.65
C ASP A 104 -8.94 -25.29 7.00
N ILE A 105 -8.97 -26.61 7.01
CA ILE A 105 -8.85 -27.41 8.25
C ILE A 105 -7.49 -27.16 8.91
N CYS A 106 -6.40 -27.23 8.14
CA CYS A 106 -5.06 -26.91 8.65
C CYS A 106 -4.97 -25.47 9.17
N LEU A 107 -5.60 -24.51 8.48
CA LEU A 107 -5.68 -23.12 8.94
C LEU A 107 -6.45 -23.01 10.26
N LEU A 108 -7.63 -23.62 10.34
CA LEU A 108 -8.45 -23.62 11.56
C LEU A 108 -7.69 -24.22 12.74
N HIS A 109 -6.99 -25.33 12.54
CA HIS A 109 -6.14 -25.94 13.57
C HIS A 109 -5.08 -24.95 14.08
N ARG A 110 -4.35 -24.27 13.19
CA ARG A 110 -3.37 -23.25 13.60
C ARG A 110 -4.01 -22.09 14.37
N ILE A 111 -5.20 -21.67 13.96
CA ILE A 111 -5.95 -20.60 14.65
C ILE A 111 -6.33 -21.05 16.06
N VAL A 112 -6.90 -22.25 16.20
CA VAL A 112 -7.29 -22.83 17.49
C VAL A 112 -6.09 -22.96 18.42
N GLU A 113 -4.96 -23.47 17.93
CA GLU A 113 -3.73 -23.56 18.73
C GLU A 113 -3.24 -22.17 19.19
N ARG A 114 -3.29 -21.16 18.32
CA ARG A 114 -2.96 -19.78 18.71
C ARG A 114 -3.92 -19.20 19.75
N VAL A 115 -5.22 -19.51 19.67
CA VAL A 115 -6.22 -19.06 20.64
C VAL A 115 -5.99 -19.69 22.02
N LYS A 116 -5.52 -20.94 22.06
CA LYS A 116 -5.16 -21.62 23.32
C LYS A 116 -3.96 -20.99 24.04
N THR A 117 -3.08 -20.28 23.33
CA THR A 117 -1.90 -19.62 23.92
C THR A 117 -2.16 -18.19 24.38
N LEU A 118 -3.41 -17.70 24.33
CA LEU A 118 -3.74 -16.38 24.86
C LEU A 118 -3.55 -16.34 26.39
N GLU A 119 -3.37 -15.14 26.94
CA GLU A 119 -3.27 -14.94 28.40
C GLU A 119 -4.53 -15.43 29.14
N ASN A 120 -5.70 -15.22 28.52
CA ASN A 120 -7.00 -15.67 29.01
C ASN A 120 -7.69 -16.53 27.94
N PRO A 121 -7.27 -17.81 27.75
CA PRO A 121 -7.80 -18.66 26.70
C PRO A 121 -9.25 -19.07 27.00
N PRO A 122 -10.12 -19.20 25.98
CA PRO A 122 -11.45 -19.78 26.16
C PRO A 122 -11.38 -21.23 26.64
N GLN A 123 -12.48 -21.74 27.21
CA GLN A 123 -12.56 -23.14 27.65
C GLN A 123 -12.32 -24.11 26.46
N PRO A 124 -11.46 -25.13 26.61
CA PRO A 124 -11.13 -26.07 25.54
C PRO A 124 -12.33 -26.77 24.92
N GLU A 125 -13.35 -27.07 25.72
CA GLU A 125 -14.58 -27.77 25.31
C GLU A 125 -15.37 -26.92 24.32
N ALA A 126 -15.51 -25.62 24.57
CA ALA A 126 -16.21 -24.70 23.68
C ALA A 126 -15.44 -24.47 22.37
N LEU A 127 -14.11 -24.36 22.41
CA LEU A 127 -13.29 -24.28 21.19
C LEU A 127 -13.39 -25.55 20.35
N THR A 128 -13.36 -26.72 21.00
CA THR A 128 -13.52 -28.01 20.34
C THR A 128 -14.91 -28.11 19.70
N PHE A 129 -15.96 -27.71 20.41
CA PHE A 129 -17.33 -27.68 19.90
C PHE A 129 -17.45 -26.78 18.66
N LEU A 130 -17.01 -25.52 18.73
CA LEU A 130 -17.07 -24.60 17.59
C LEU A 130 -16.23 -25.09 16.40
N SER A 131 -15.07 -25.70 16.66
CA SER A 131 -14.24 -26.31 15.61
C SER A 131 -14.98 -27.45 14.90
N ARG A 132 -15.69 -28.30 15.64
CA ARG A 132 -16.52 -29.37 15.07
C ARG A 132 -17.66 -28.83 14.22
N LEU A 133 -18.31 -27.73 14.63
CA LEU A 133 -19.30 -27.05 13.78
C LEU A 133 -18.67 -26.58 12.47
N LEU A 134 -17.50 -25.93 12.56
CA LEU A 134 -16.77 -25.41 11.41
C LEU A 134 -16.23 -26.50 10.48
N THR A 135 -15.85 -27.68 10.97
CA THR A 135 -15.39 -28.80 10.12
C THR A 135 -16.54 -29.69 9.65
N GLY A 136 -17.70 -29.64 10.29
CA GLY A 136 -18.83 -30.53 10.00
C GLY A 136 -18.74 -31.87 10.71
N ASP A 137 -17.87 -31.99 11.73
CA ASP A 137 -17.72 -33.17 12.58
C ASP A 137 -18.85 -33.26 13.63
N VAL A 138 -20.08 -33.37 13.14
CA VAL A 138 -21.32 -33.46 13.92
C VAL A 138 -22.19 -34.62 13.40
N PRO A 139 -23.14 -35.13 14.21
CA PRO A 139 -24.11 -36.11 13.73
C PRO A 139 -24.89 -35.60 12.52
N THR A 140 -25.33 -36.53 11.65
CA THR A 140 -26.07 -36.19 10.42
C THR A 140 -27.33 -35.37 10.69
N SER A 141 -27.97 -35.53 11.86
CA SER A 141 -29.16 -34.77 12.26
C SER A 141 -28.93 -33.27 12.36
N SER A 142 -27.71 -32.83 12.68
CA SER A 142 -27.37 -31.41 12.93
C SER A 142 -26.43 -30.84 11.87
N LEU A 143 -26.23 -31.58 10.76
CA LEU A 143 -25.28 -31.20 9.70
C LEU A 143 -25.76 -29.96 8.93
N GLU A 144 -27.07 -29.77 8.80
CA GLU A 144 -27.66 -28.61 8.13
C GLU A 144 -27.40 -27.33 8.93
N GLU A 145 -27.67 -27.35 10.23
CA GLU A 145 -27.44 -26.23 11.15
C GLU A 145 -25.95 -25.93 11.30
N ALA A 146 -25.10 -26.97 11.39
CA ALA A 146 -23.65 -26.79 11.42
C ALA A 146 -23.13 -26.16 10.11
N THR A 147 -23.71 -26.54 8.96
CA THR A 147 -23.42 -25.91 7.67
C THR A 147 -23.87 -24.45 7.65
N GLN A 148 -25.05 -24.15 8.19
CA GLN A 148 -25.53 -22.78 8.32
C GLN A 148 -24.60 -21.93 9.21
N PHE A 149 -24.16 -22.48 10.35
CA PHE A 149 -23.18 -21.84 11.23
C PHE A 149 -21.86 -21.58 10.49
N ARG A 150 -21.31 -22.59 9.81
CA ARG A 150 -20.06 -22.48 9.02
C ARG A 150 -20.16 -21.38 7.95
N VAL A 151 -21.23 -21.39 7.16
CA VAL A 151 -21.44 -20.41 6.09
C VAL A 151 -21.56 -18.99 6.65
N ARG A 152 -22.35 -18.80 7.73
CA ARG A 152 -22.49 -17.48 8.36
C ARG A 152 -21.20 -17.00 9.01
N PHE A 153 -20.42 -17.90 9.61
CA PHE A 153 -19.11 -17.57 10.17
C PHE A 153 -18.19 -17.04 9.06
N GLN A 154 -18.12 -17.73 7.93
CA GLN A 154 -17.33 -17.30 6.76
C GLN A 154 -17.84 -16.01 6.12
N GLN A 155 -19.14 -15.74 6.20
CA GLN A 155 -19.75 -14.49 5.75
C GLN A 155 -19.43 -13.32 6.69
N LEU A 156 -19.16 -13.58 7.98
CA LEU A 156 -18.81 -12.55 8.96
C LEU A 156 -17.31 -12.23 8.97
N THR A 157 -16.42 -13.23 8.84
CA THR A 157 -14.97 -12.96 8.92
C THR A 157 -14.46 -12.00 7.85
N GLY A 158 -15.08 -12.01 6.67
CA GLY A 158 -14.70 -11.15 5.54
C GLY A 158 -14.92 -9.66 5.82
N PRO A 159 -16.18 -9.21 6.04
CA PRO A 159 -16.46 -7.82 6.39
C PRO A 159 -15.83 -7.43 7.73
N LEU A 160 -15.67 -8.36 8.68
CA LEU A 160 -14.93 -8.10 9.91
C LEU A 160 -13.47 -7.72 9.63
N MET A 161 -12.77 -8.45 8.75
CA MET A 161 -11.40 -8.11 8.36
C MET A 161 -11.34 -6.73 7.70
N ALA A 162 -12.19 -6.48 6.70
CA ALA A 162 -12.22 -5.21 5.99
C ALA A 162 -12.48 -4.02 6.93
N LYS A 163 -13.51 -4.12 7.78
CA LYS A 163 -13.90 -3.01 8.67
C LYS A 163 -12.92 -2.77 9.83
N SER A 164 -12.28 -3.83 10.33
CA SER A 164 -11.32 -3.70 11.43
C SER A 164 -9.93 -3.28 10.96
N VAL A 165 -9.45 -3.80 9.83
CA VAL A 165 -8.11 -3.51 9.32
C VAL A 165 -8.14 -2.26 8.43
N GLU A 166 -8.87 -2.34 7.32
CA GLU A 166 -8.80 -1.32 6.27
C GLU A 166 -9.51 -0.03 6.65
N ASP A 167 -10.67 -0.12 7.31
CA ASP A 167 -11.52 1.03 7.67
C ASP A 167 -11.37 1.44 9.14
N THR A 168 -10.43 0.86 9.89
CA THR A 168 -10.19 1.27 11.29
C THR A 168 -8.70 1.29 11.62
N LEU A 169 -8.01 0.14 11.61
CA LEU A 169 -6.60 0.08 12.00
C LEU A 169 -5.71 0.96 11.11
N PHE A 170 -5.91 0.95 9.80
CA PHE A 170 -5.17 1.78 8.84
C PHE A 170 -5.39 3.29 8.99
N PHE A 171 -6.38 3.72 9.77
CA PHE A 171 -6.60 5.11 10.16
C PHE A 171 -6.13 5.42 11.59
N ARG A 172 -5.80 4.41 12.39
CA ARG A 172 -5.21 4.55 13.75
C ARG A 172 -3.70 4.53 13.70
N GLN A 173 -3.15 3.68 12.85
CA GLN A 173 -1.72 3.50 12.69
C GLN A 173 -1.19 4.50 11.67
N ASN A 174 -0.40 5.48 12.09
CA ASN A 174 0.01 6.56 11.19
C ASN A 174 1.51 6.56 10.87
N MET A 175 2.30 5.57 11.32
CA MET A 175 3.75 5.55 11.10
C MET A 175 4.13 5.78 9.63
N GLY A 176 3.59 4.95 8.73
CA GLY A 176 3.79 5.05 7.28
C GLY A 176 2.49 4.79 6.53
N LEU A 177 1.74 5.85 6.19
CA LEU A 177 0.47 5.78 5.48
C LEU A 177 0.56 5.05 4.12
N ALA A 178 1.74 4.99 3.49
CA ALA A 178 1.97 4.21 2.26
C ALA A 178 1.80 2.69 2.46
N LEU A 179 2.04 2.20 3.68
CA LEU A 179 1.91 0.79 4.05
C LEU A 179 0.47 0.41 4.43
N ASN A 180 -0.38 1.41 4.65
CA ASN A 180 -1.78 1.23 5.02
C ASN A 180 -2.67 1.26 3.78
N GLU A 181 -2.65 0.18 3.02
CA GLU A 181 -3.38 0.07 1.77
C GLU A 181 -4.18 -1.22 1.68
N VAL A 182 -5.27 -1.21 0.91
CA VAL A 182 -6.13 -2.39 0.70
C VAL A 182 -5.28 -3.57 0.20
N GLY A 183 -5.38 -4.70 0.91
CA GLY A 183 -4.59 -5.91 0.66
C GLY A 183 -3.19 -5.92 1.27
N ALA A 184 -2.77 -4.87 1.99
CA ALA A 184 -1.54 -4.89 2.77
C ALA A 184 -1.73 -5.62 4.11
N GLU A 185 -0.65 -6.22 4.61
CA GLU A 185 -0.62 -6.83 5.94
C GLU A 185 -0.36 -5.76 7.01
N PRO A 186 -1.17 -5.69 8.09
CA PRO A 186 -1.00 -4.66 9.10
C PRO A 186 0.25 -4.85 9.98
N VAL A 187 0.78 -6.07 10.06
CA VAL A 187 1.98 -6.35 10.85
C VAL A 187 3.18 -6.33 9.90
N THR A 188 4.07 -5.36 10.12
CA THR A 188 5.27 -5.18 9.30
C THR A 188 6.18 -6.41 9.34
N HIS A 189 6.81 -6.69 8.21
CA HIS A 189 7.83 -7.70 8.04
C HIS A 189 9.07 -7.08 7.37
N HIS A 190 10.14 -7.85 7.25
CA HIS A 190 11.36 -7.43 6.54
C HIS A 190 11.12 -7.28 5.03
N PHE A 191 11.30 -6.08 4.48
CA PHE A 191 11.13 -5.77 3.07
C PHE A 191 12.41 -6.08 2.28
N SER A 192 12.28 -6.77 1.13
CA SER A 192 13.46 -7.12 0.32
C SER A 192 13.15 -7.39 -1.16
N ILE A 193 14.12 -7.08 -2.03
CA ILE A 193 14.02 -7.36 -3.47
C ILE A 193 13.86 -8.87 -3.73
N GLU A 194 14.47 -9.73 -2.93
CA GLU A 194 14.34 -11.18 -3.02
C GLU A 194 12.89 -11.64 -2.82
N ARG A 195 12.16 -11.04 -1.88
CA ARG A 195 10.73 -11.30 -1.68
C ARG A 195 9.92 -10.83 -2.86
N PHE A 196 10.18 -9.63 -3.39
CA PHE A 196 9.52 -9.17 -4.62
C PHE A 196 9.70 -10.16 -5.77
N HIS A 197 10.93 -10.61 -6.02
CA HIS A 197 11.22 -11.58 -7.07
C HIS A 197 10.56 -12.95 -6.82
N HIS A 198 10.46 -13.38 -5.56
CA HIS A 198 9.73 -14.58 -5.18
C HIS A 198 8.23 -14.45 -5.50
N GLU A 199 7.62 -13.32 -5.13
CA GLU A 199 6.21 -13.05 -5.42
C GLU A 199 5.95 -13.00 -6.94
N MET A 200 6.85 -12.41 -7.73
CA MET A 200 6.71 -12.39 -9.19
C MET A 200 6.80 -13.79 -9.82
N LYS A 201 7.67 -14.67 -9.30
CA LYS A 201 7.73 -16.09 -9.71
C LYS A 201 6.46 -16.85 -9.32
N THR A 202 5.98 -16.65 -8.10
CA THR A 202 4.73 -17.26 -7.61
C THR A 202 3.54 -16.80 -8.45
N ARG A 203 3.48 -15.51 -8.77
CA ARG A 203 2.47 -14.91 -9.64
C ARG A 203 2.51 -15.52 -11.03
N GLN A 204 3.68 -15.61 -11.67
CA GLN A 204 3.82 -16.26 -12.96
C GLN A 204 3.29 -17.70 -12.93
N ALA A 205 3.63 -18.47 -11.90
CA ALA A 205 3.28 -19.89 -11.82
C ALA A 205 1.79 -20.14 -11.50
N ARG A 206 1.16 -19.29 -10.69
CA ARG A 206 -0.18 -19.55 -10.13
C ARG A 206 -1.26 -18.63 -10.66
N GLN A 207 -0.89 -17.42 -11.06
CA GLN A 207 -1.80 -16.32 -11.40
C GLN A 207 -1.27 -15.50 -12.59
N PRO A 208 -0.86 -16.12 -13.72
CA PRO A 208 -0.23 -15.42 -14.83
C PRO A 208 -1.12 -14.37 -15.49
N ASP A 209 -2.45 -14.53 -15.40
CA ASP A 209 -3.45 -13.64 -15.97
C ASP A 209 -4.11 -12.72 -14.92
N ALA A 210 -3.59 -12.68 -13.68
CA ALA A 210 -4.14 -11.78 -12.64
C ALA A 210 -3.79 -10.31 -12.90
N LEU A 211 -4.68 -9.42 -12.45
CA LEU A 211 -4.52 -7.97 -12.61
C LEU A 211 -3.40 -7.42 -11.72
N SER A 212 -2.46 -6.70 -12.33
CA SER A 212 -1.39 -5.96 -11.68
C SER A 212 -1.80 -4.49 -11.57
N GLY A 213 -2.66 -4.18 -10.60
CA GLY A 213 -3.14 -2.83 -10.34
C GLY A 213 -2.31 -2.11 -9.29
N THR A 214 -2.13 -0.80 -9.48
CA THR A 214 -1.46 0.11 -8.54
C THR A 214 -2.38 1.19 -7.99
N SER A 215 -3.55 1.44 -8.56
CA SER A 215 -4.58 2.28 -7.94
C SER A 215 -5.94 1.73 -8.33
N THR A 216 -6.94 1.93 -7.48
CA THR A 216 -8.34 1.61 -7.78
C THR A 216 -9.25 2.67 -7.14
N HIS A 217 -10.55 2.59 -7.44
CA HIS A 217 -11.56 3.42 -6.79
C HIS A 217 -11.69 3.18 -5.27
N ASP A 218 -11.10 2.10 -4.75
CA ASP A 218 -11.15 1.74 -3.32
C ASP A 218 -9.79 1.85 -2.62
N THR A 219 -8.68 2.09 -3.35
CA THR A 219 -7.39 2.34 -2.71
C THR A 219 -7.46 3.59 -1.82
N LYS A 220 -6.83 3.50 -0.65
CA LYS A 220 -6.80 4.57 0.36
C LYS A 220 -6.01 5.79 -0.11
N ARG A 221 -5.10 5.63 -1.08
CA ARG A 221 -4.36 6.71 -1.74
C ARG A 221 -4.14 6.42 -3.23
N GLY A 222 -3.86 7.46 -4.00
CA GLY A 222 -3.34 7.35 -5.36
C GLY A 222 -1.93 6.74 -5.38
N GLU A 223 -1.55 6.17 -6.51
CA GLU A 223 -0.31 5.39 -6.60
C GLU A 223 0.96 6.22 -6.47
N ASP A 224 0.92 7.47 -6.93
CA ASP A 224 2.06 8.40 -6.83
C ASP A 224 2.14 9.07 -5.46
N ALA A 225 0.99 9.23 -4.79
CA ALA A 225 0.98 9.61 -3.37
C ALA A 225 1.69 8.55 -2.52
N ARG A 226 1.43 7.25 -2.76
CA ARG A 226 2.16 6.17 -2.07
C ARG A 226 3.63 6.10 -2.46
N ALA A 227 3.95 6.20 -3.76
CA ALA A 227 5.33 6.20 -4.26
C ALA A 227 6.18 7.29 -3.58
N ARG A 228 5.62 8.49 -3.41
CA ARG A 228 6.22 9.56 -2.62
C ARG A 228 6.36 9.19 -1.15
N LEU A 229 5.31 8.67 -0.52
CA LEU A 229 5.34 8.40 0.91
C LEU A 229 6.29 7.26 1.33
N TYR A 230 6.67 6.35 0.42
CA TYR A 230 7.73 5.39 0.69
C TYR A 230 9.08 6.05 0.99
N THR A 231 9.35 7.22 0.41
CA THR A 231 10.62 7.95 0.60
C THR A 231 10.83 8.43 2.04
N LEU A 232 9.76 8.45 2.87
CA LEU A 232 9.90 8.73 4.30
C LEU A 232 10.70 7.66 5.05
N THR A 233 10.73 6.43 4.50
CA THR A 233 11.55 5.34 5.04
C THR A 233 13.03 5.58 4.75
N GLU A 234 13.39 6.28 3.67
CA GLU A 234 14.79 6.58 3.31
C GLU A 234 15.38 7.74 4.13
N ALA A 235 14.52 8.65 4.60
CA ALA A 235 14.94 9.86 5.32
C ALA A 235 14.11 10.14 6.60
N PRO A 236 14.04 9.19 7.55
CA PRO A 236 13.19 9.31 8.73
C PRO A 236 13.58 10.48 9.64
N GLU A 237 14.87 10.77 9.78
CA GLU A 237 15.37 11.90 10.58
C GLU A 237 14.93 13.23 9.98
N GLN A 238 15.21 13.45 8.69
CA GLN A 238 14.80 14.65 7.97
C GLN A 238 13.27 14.86 8.03
N TRP A 239 12.50 13.79 7.86
CA TRP A 239 11.04 13.83 8.03
C TRP A 239 10.64 14.29 9.44
N SER A 240 11.23 13.70 10.48
CA SER A 240 10.92 14.02 11.87
C SER A 240 11.23 15.47 12.24
N GLU A 241 12.34 16.01 11.72
CA GLU A 241 12.72 17.42 11.90
C GLU A 241 11.72 18.35 11.23
N CYS A 242 11.33 18.07 9.98
CA CYS A 242 10.32 18.85 9.26
C CYS A 242 9.00 18.89 10.05
N LEU A 243 8.54 17.73 10.50
CA LEU A 243 7.31 17.62 11.27
C LEU A 243 7.38 18.40 12.59
N ALA A 244 8.50 18.33 13.32
CA ALA A 244 8.69 19.10 14.55
C ALA A 244 8.63 20.62 14.27
N ARG A 245 9.30 21.10 13.20
CA ARG A 245 9.26 22.51 12.79
C ARG A 245 7.84 22.95 12.43
N TRP A 246 7.13 22.18 11.62
CA TRP A 246 5.76 22.53 11.19
C TRP A 246 4.77 22.57 12.33
N ARG A 247 4.88 21.62 13.28
CA ARG A 247 4.08 21.65 14.51
C ARG A 247 4.33 22.92 15.32
N GLN A 248 5.59 23.34 15.43
CA GLN A 248 5.95 24.58 16.12
C GLN A 248 5.38 25.81 15.42
N MET A 249 5.46 25.89 14.09
CA MET A 249 4.91 26.99 13.30
C MET A 249 3.38 27.13 13.47
N ASN A 250 2.68 26.01 13.61
CA ASN A 250 1.22 25.98 13.68
C ASN A 250 0.68 25.77 15.12
N GLN A 251 1.54 25.88 16.14
CA GLN A 251 1.15 25.58 17.53
C GLN A 251 0.00 26.44 18.06
N THR A 252 -0.09 27.69 17.60
CA THR A 252 -1.13 28.66 18.01
C THR A 252 -2.54 28.27 17.57
N HIS A 253 -2.66 27.34 16.61
CA HIS A 253 -3.94 26.83 16.12
C HIS A 253 -4.39 25.53 16.79
N VAL A 254 -3.58 24.98 17.71
CA VAL A 254 -3.98 23.85 18.54
C VAL A 254 -5.01 24.32 19.58
N LYS A 255 -6.16 23.65 19.65
CA LYS A 255 -7.22 23.93 20.63
C LYS A 255 -7.13 22.97 21.82
N PHE A 256 -7.50 23.46 23.00
CA PHE A 256 -7.69 22.63 24.20
C PHE A 256 -9.17 22.30 24.35
N LEU A 257 -9.49 21.01 24.29
CA LEU A 257 -10.83 20.46 24.53
C LEU A 257 -10.83 19.66 25.83
N ASN A 258 -12.02 19.23 26.29
CA ASN A 258 -12.17 18.48 27.54
C ASN A 258 -11.39 17.15 27.56
N ASP A 259 -11.16 16.53 26.40
CA ASP A 259 -10.48 15.24 26.22
C ASP A 259 -9.04 15.38 25.69
N GLY A 260 -8.48 16.59 25.77
CA GLY A 260 -7.10 16.93 25.41
C GLY A 260 -7.00 17.88 24.22
N THR A 261 -5.79 18.03 23.68
CA THR A 261 -5.56 18.95 22.56
C THR A 261 -6.16 18.42 21.25
N ALA A 262 -6.49 19.33 20.35
CA ALA A 262 -6.90 19.04 18.98
C ALA A 262 -6.14 20.00 18.05
N PRO A 263 -5.24 19.49 17.18
CA PRO A 263 -4.77 18.10 17.08
C PRO A 263 -3.96 17.60 18.29
N LYS A 264 -3.93 16.28 18.52
CA LYS A 264 -2.88 15.59 19.29
C LYS A 264 -1.65 15.36 18.41
N SER A 265 -0.52 14.99 19.02
CA SER A 265 0.73 14.72 18.29
C SER A 265 0.56 13.67 17.18
N ALA A 266 -0.15 12.57 17.45
CA ALA A 266 -0.41 11.53 16.45
C ALA A 266 -1.31 12.01 15.30
N ASP A 267 -2.26 12.92 15.57
CA ASP A 267 -3.10 13.52 14.54
C ASP A 267 -2.25 14.40 13.61
N THR A 268 -1.35 15.22 14.17
CA THR A 268 -0.43 16.04 13.35
C THR A 268 0.47 15.18 12.46
N TRP A 269 0.94 14.03 12.93
CA TRP A 269 1.71 13.10 12.11
C TRP A 269 0.92 12.61 10.89
N MET A 270 -0.31 12.15 11.10
CA MET A 270 -1.20 11.75 10.01
C MET A 270 -1.46 12.90 9.03
N LEU A 271 -1.77 14.09 9.53
CA LEU A 271 -2.10 15.25 8.70
C LEU A 271 -0.93 15.65 7.80
N TYR A 272 0.28 15.81 8.36
CA TYR A 272 1.44 16.20 7.57
C TYR A 272 1.84 15.12 6.57
N GLN A 273 1.75 13.84 6.95
CA GLN A 273 2.05 12.74 6.04
C GLN A 273 1.01 12.68 4.89
N ALA A 274 -0.28 12.81 5.19
CA ALA A 274 -1.31 12.85 4.16
C ALA A 274 -1.14 14.07 3.24
N LEU A 275 -0.86 15.26 3.78
CA LEU A 275 -0.62 16.48 3.01
C LEU A 275 0.60 16.33 2.09
N THR A 276 1.68 15.75 2.61
CA THR A 276 2.90 15.40 1.84
C THR A 276 2.56 14.49 0.67
N GLY A 277 1.73 13.47 0.87
CA GLY A 277 1.30 12.55 -0.18
C GLY A 277 0.43 13.21 -1.26
N VAL A 278 -0.53 14.07 -0.87
CA VAL A 278 -1.51 14.67 -1.81
C VAL A 278 -0.99 15.93 -2.54
N TRP A 279 0.09 16.55 -2.06
CA TRP A 279 0.60 17.82 -2.61
C TRP A 279 0.90 17.70 -4.12
N PRO A 280 0.25 18.47 -5.02
CA PRO A 280 0.57 18.41 -6.44
C PRO A 280 2.02 18.88 -6.68
N PRO A 281 2.84 18.16 -7.48
CA PRO A 281 4.26 18.50 -7.65
C PRO A 281 4.52 19.92 -8.14
N MET A 282 3.62 20.47 -8.97
CA MET A 282 3.72 21.82 -9.51
C MET A 282 3.09 22.90 -8.64
N LEU A 283 2.43 22.55 -7.53
CA LEU A 283 1.73 23.53 -6.70
C LEU A 283 2.73 24.40 -5.93
N GLN A 284 2.69 25.70 -6.19
CA GLN A 284 3.51 26.72 -5.53
C GLN A 284 2.76 27.35 -4.34
N PRO A 285 3.47 27.80 -3.28
CA PRO A 285 2.87 28.50 -2.14
C PRO A 285 2.08 29.78 -2.47
N GLN A 286 2.32 30.37 -3.65
CA GLN A 286 1.63 31.58 -4.11
C GLN A 286 0.41 31.28 -4.99
N ASP A 287 0.18 30.01 -5.37
CA ASP A 287 -0.98 29.61 -6.17
C ASP A 287 -2.21 29.45 -5.26
N GLU A 288 -2.87 30.56 -4.96
CA GLU A 288 -4.06 30.60 -4.11
C GLU A 288 -5.19 29.70 -4.65
N LYS A 289 -5.34 29.61 -5.98
CA LYS A 289 -6.38 28.78 -6.60
C LYS A 289 -6.07 27.30 -6.40
N GLY A 290 -4.83 26.89 -6.65
CA GLY A 290 -4.37 25.53 -6.43
C GLY A 290 -4.41 25.12 -4.96
N LEU A 291 -4.00 25.99 -4.05
CA LEU A 291 -4.09 25.78 -2.59
C LEU A 291 -5.53 25.62 -2.14
N ASN A 292 -6.45 26.45 -2.64
CA ASN A 292 -7.87 26.33 -2.29
C ASN A 292 -8.48 25.03 -2.84
N ALA A 293 -8.11 24.60 -4.04
CA ALA A 293 -8.54 23.31 -4.59
C ALA A 293 -8.01 22.13 -3.75
N LEU A 294 -6.74 22.18 -3.33
CA LEU A 294 -6.16 21.18 -2.44
C LEU A 294 -6.84 21.15 -1.07
N LYS A 295 -7.13 22.34 -0.51
CA LYS A 295 -7.79 22.50 0.79
C LYS A 295 -9.14 21.79 0.84
N ILE A 296 -10.00 21.99 -0.17
CA ILE A 296 -11.31 21.33 -0.26
C ILE A 296 -11.17 19.79 -0.21
N ARG A 297 -10.21 19.24 -0.97
CA ARG A 297 -9.93 17.79 -1.01
C ARG A 297 -9.41 17.29 0.33
N PHE A 298 -8.51 18.06 0.95
CA PHE A 298 -7.87 17.69 2.20
C PHE A 298 -8.84 17.73 3.38
N GLU A 299 -9.73 18.73 3.46
CA GLU A 299 -10.78 18.80 4.49
C GLU A 299 -11.67 17.56 4.50
N ALA A 300 -12.15 17.13 3.34
CA ALA A 300 -12.98 15.93 3.21
C ALA A 300 -12.23 14.65 3.65
N PHE A 301 -10.94 14.55 3.35
CA PHE A 301 -10.11 13.46 3.85
C PHE A 301 -9.96 13.49 5.36
N VAL A 302 -9.71 14.67 5.96
CA VAL A 302 -9.53 14.79 7.42
C VAL A 302 -10.79 14.32 8.14
N GLU A 303 -11.98 14.81 7.74
CA GLU A 303 -13.25 14.38 8.32
C GLU A 303 -13.41 12.85 8.26
N LYS A 304 -13.20 12.25 7.08
CA LYS A 304 -13.28 10.80 6.88
C LYS A 304 -12.26 10.05 7.73
N ALA A 305 -11.00 10.48 7.75
CA ALA A 305 -9.93 9.80 8.49
C ALA A 305 -10.20 9.78 10.00
N LEU A 306 -10.70 10.88 10.56
CA LEU A 306 -11.05 10.98 11.97
C LEU A 306 -12.18 10.03 12.35
N ARG A 307 -13.24 9.98 11.54
CA ARG A 307 -14.40 9.10 11.78
C ARG A 307 -14.07 7.63 11.54
N GLU A 308 -13.19 7.32 10.59
CA GLU A 308 -12.75 5.93 10.37
C GLU A 308 -11.84 5.43 11.51
N ALA A 309 -11.02 6.30 12.10
CA ALA A 309 -10.21 5.92 13.26
C ALA A 309 -11.06 5.53 14.48
N LYS A 310 -12.26 6.09 14.65
CA LYS A 310 -13.20 5.74 15.75
C LYS A 310 -12.54 5.84 17.14
N LEU A 311 -11.75 6.89 17.36
CA LEU A 311 -11.01 7.13 18.61
C LEU A 311 -11.62 8.27 19.44
N ARG A 312 -11.98 9.38 18.79
CA ARG A 312 -12.54 10.58 19.44
C ARG A 312 -13.83 11.08 18.80
N THR A 313 -14.16 10.57 17.62
CA THR A 313 -15.39 10.81 16.86
C THR A 313 -15.64 9.56 16.01
N ASP A 314 -16.88 9.32 15.62
CA ASP A 314 -17.25 8.30 14.63
C ASP A 314 -18.50 8.71 13.84
N TRP A 315 -18.92 7.87 12.89
CA TRP A 315 -20.05 8.14 12.00
C TRP A 315 -21.43 8.12 12.69
N VAL A 316 -21.54 7.60 13.92
CA VAL A 316 -22.79 7.45 14.67
C VAL A 316 -22.86 8.48 15.83
N ASP A 317 -21.77 8.66 16.55
CA ASP A 317 -21.64 9.60 17.67
C ASP A 317 -20.50 10.61 17.37
N SER A 318 -20.88 11.71 16.72
CA SER A 318 -19.95 12.72 16.23
C SER A 318 -19.52 13.68 17.34
N ASN A 319 -18.21 13.84 17.54
CA ASN A 319 -17.64 14.86 18.41
C ASN A 319 -17.38 16.15 17.63
N GLU A 320 -18.42 16.98 17.50
CA GLU A 320 -18.40 18.20 16.69
C GLU A 320 -17.29 19.18 17.09
N ALA A 321 -17.01 19.32 18.40
CA ALA A 321 -15.96 20.22 18.88
C ALA A 321 -14.57 19.76 18.43
N TYR A 322 -14.33 18.44 18.46
CA TYR A 322 -13.08 17.85 17.97
C TYR A 322 -12.96 17.97 16.44
N GLU A 323 -14.00 17.59 15.70
CA GLU A 323 -14.00 17.68 14.24
C GLU A 323 -13.79 19.12 13.77
N THR A 324 -14.46 20.09 14.38
CA THR A 324 -14.31 21.52 14.07
C THR A 324 -12.86 21.97 14.30
N ALA A 325 -12.27 21.64 15.45
CA ALA A 325 -10.88 22.02 15.75
C ALA A 325 -9.87 21.41 14.76
N MET A 326 -10.09 20.16 14.35
CA MET A 326 -9.24 19.49 13.36
C MET A 326 -9.39 20.07 11.96
N LEU A 327 -10.62 20.36 11.54
CA LEU A 327 -10.89 20.96 10.23
C LEU A 327 -10.40 22.41 10.15
N ASP A 328 -10.56 23.20 11.22
CA ASP A 328 -10.00 24.55 11.31
C ASP A 328 -8.47 24.52 11.20
N TYR A 329 -7.81 23.58 11.88
CA TYR A 329 -6.37 23.38 11.77
C TYR A 329 -5.96 23.01 10.34
N ALA A 330 -6.63 22.04 9.73
CA ALA A 330 -6.37 21.60 8.35
C ALA A 330 -6.60 22.74 7.32
N ARG A 331 -7.64 23.56 7.51
CA ARG A 331 -7.91 24.76 6.72
C ARG A 331 -6.77 25.77 6.84
N TYR A 332 -6.27 25.98 8.06
CA TYR A 332 -5.18 26.93 8.31
C TYR A 332 -3.85 26.49 7.69
N LEU A 333 -3.55 25.18 7.60
CA LEU A 333 -2.34 24.69 6.92
C LEU A 333 -2.26 25.16 5.46
N LEU A 334 -3.41 25.36 4.80
CA LEU A 334 -3.51 25.74 3.39
C LEU A 334 -4.04 27.18 3.20
N ALA A 335 -4.09 27.96 4.27
CA ALA A 335 -4.57 29.33 4.21
C ALA A 335 -3.51 30.26 3.58
N PRO A 336 -3.90 31.20 2.68
CA PRO A 336 -2.96 32.09 2.01
C PRO A 336 -2.10 32.94 2.95
N ASP A 337 -2.55 33.20 4.18
CA ASP A 337 -1.84 33.95 5.22
C ASP A 337 -0.83 33.09 6.02
N ASN A 338 -0.84 31.76 5.88
CA ASN A 338 0.13 30.85 6.50
C ASN A 338 1.42 30.69 5.65
N GLN A 339 1.91 31.78 5.07
CA GLN A 339 3.02 31.78 4.10
C GLN A 339 4.33 31.21 4.65
N THR A 340 4.64 31.47 5.93
CA THR A 340 5.86 30.94 6.55
C THR A 340 5.88 29.41 6.53
N PHE A 341 4.77 28.78 6.93
CA PHE A 341 4.62 27.33 6.85
C PHE A 341 4.60 26.86 5.41
N LEU A 342 3.78 27.45 4.53
CA LEU A 342 3.66 27.01 3.14
C LEU A 342 4.99 27.03 2.39
N GLN A 343 5.81 28.07 2.59
CA GLN A 343 7.14 28.17 1.98
C GLN A 343 8.12 27.13 2.55
N ASP A 344 8.13 26.93 3.87
CA ASP A 344 8.99 25.92 4.49
C ASP A 344 8.56 24.50 4.10
N PHE A 345 7.26 24.21 4.12
CA PHE A 345 6.66 22.95 3.71
C PHE A 345 7.02 22.64 2.26
N TYR A 346 6.77 23.58 1.33
CA TYR A 346 7.10 23.42 -0.08
C TYR A 346 8.59 23.13 -0.31
N ARG A 347 9.49 23.89 0.33
CA ARG A 347 10.95 23.69 0.19
C ARG A 347 11.40 22.35 0.76
N SER A 348 10.94 22.04 1.97
CA SER A 348 11.27 20.79 2.67
C SER A 348 10.75 19.56 1.92
N LEU A 349 9.65 19.71 1.16
CA LEU A 349 9.03 18.63 0.41
C LEU A 349 9.75 18.31 -0.91
N GLN A 350 10.59 19.20 -1.45
CA GLN A 350 11.20 19.01 -2.77
C GLN A 350 11.97 17.68 -2.93
N PRO A 351 12.83 17.25 -1.98
CA PRO A 351 13.52 15.97 -2.09
C PRO A 351 12.55 14.78 -2.12
N PHE A 352 11.50 14.82 -1.30
CA PHE A 352 10.45 13.78 -1.27
C PHE A 352 9.63 13.76 -2.56
N ILE A 353 9.29 14.92 -3.13
CA ILE A 353 8.62 15.01 -4.44
C ILE A 353 9.50 14.35 -5.52
N ARG A 354 10.77 14.75 -5.60
CA ARG A 354 11.70 14.26 -6.63
C ARG A 354 11.93 12.76 -6.54
N ALA A 355 12.28 12.26 -5.36
CA ALA A 355 12.43 10.83 -5.12
C ALA A 355 11.11 10.07 -5.35
N GLY A 356 9.99 10.66 -4.96
CA GLY A 356 8.66 10.12 -5.22
C GLY A 356 8.34 9.95 -6.70
N LEU A 357 8.71 10.91 -7.55
CA LEU A 357 8.55 10.83 -9.00
C LEU A 357 9.41 9.71 -9.61
N VAL A 358 10.60 9.48 -9.07
CA VAL A 358 11.43 8.34 -9.48
C VAL A 358 10.76 7.02 -9.08
N ASN A 359 10.28 6.91 -7.84
CA ASN A 359 9.52 5.74 -7.37
C ASN A 359 8.25 5.51 -8.21
N SER A 360 7.57 6.57 -8.61
CA SER A 360 6.40 6.54 -9.51
C SER A 360 6.73 5.93 -10.86
N LEU A 361 7.83 6.35 -11.49
CA LEU A 361 8.27 5.76 -12.76
C LEU A 361 8.69 4.29 -12.58
N THR A 362 9.46 3.97 -11.53
CA THR A 362 9.85 2.59 -11.20
C THR A 362 8.63 1.69 -11.06
N GLN A 363 7.64 2.12 -10.27
CA GLN A 363 6.38 1.40 -10.09
C GLN A 363 5.65 1.20 -11.42
N THR A 364 5.53 2.25 -12.25
CA THR A 364 4.88 2.19 -13.56
C THR A 364 5.54 1.18 -14.48
N VAL A 365 6.88 1.20 -14.57
CA VAL A 365 7.63 0.27 -15.40
C VAL A 365 7.50 -1.16 -14.88
N ILE A 366 7.58 -1.36 -13.56
CA ILE A 366 7.38 -2.69 -12.95
C ILE A 366 5.96 -3.22 -13.23
N LYS A 367 4.92 -2.40 -13.01
CA LYS A 367 3.52 -2.72 -13.33
C LYS A 367 3.35 -3.22 -14.77
N LEU A 368 4.02 -2.56 -15.70
CA LEU A 368 3.88 -2.83 -17.14
C LEU A 368 4.79 -3.97 -17.64
N THR A 369 5.78 -4.43 -16.86
CA THR A 369 6.75 -5.42 -17.36
C THR A 369 6.86 -6.71 -16.53
N ALA A 370 6.43 -6.69 -15.28
CA ALA A 370 6.30 -7.87 -14.44
C ALA A 370 5.18 -8.83 -14.93
N PRO A 371 5.15 -10.09 -14.43
CA PRO A 371 4.07 -11.05 -14.72
C PRO A 371 2.68 -10.53 -14.31
N GLY A 372 1.65 -10.92 -15.05
CA GLY A 372 0.27 -10.44 -14.87
C GLY A 372 -0.19 -9.47 -15.97
N VAL A 373 -1.45 -9.06 -15.85
CA VAL A 373 -2.10 -8.11 -16.75
C VAL A 373 -2.13 -6.73 -16.08
N PRO A 374 -1.40 -5.72 -16.57
CA PRO A 374 -1.39 -4.39 -15.94
C PRO A 374 -2.78 -3.77 -15.97
N ASP A 375 -3.20 -3.22 -14.84
CA ASP A 375 -4.42 -2.42 -14.70
C ASP A 375 -4.04 -0.96 -14.45
N ILE A 376 -4.68 -0.03 -15.16
CA ILE A 376 -4.42 1.40 -15.07
C ILE A 376 -5.73 2.09 -14.72
N TYR A 377 -5.81 2.57 -13.50
CA TYR A 377 -6.94 3.37 -13.07
C TYR A 377 -6.94 4.72 -13.78
N GLN A 378 -8.12 5.22 -14.17
CA GLN A 378 -8.29 6.42 -14.97
C GLN A 378 -7.43 7.61 -14.46
N GLY A 379 -6.64 8.23 -15.34
CA GLY A 379 -5.74 9.34 -15.02
C GLY A 379 -4.37 8.92 -14.46
N SER A 380 -4.20 7.65 -14.08
CA SER A 380 -2.93 7.12 -13.55
C SER A 380 -1.96 6.71 -14.66
N GLU A 381 -2.27 6.99 -15.93
CA GLU A 381 -1.27 6.97 -16.99
C GLU A 381 -0.23 8.08 -16.81
N ALA A 382 -0.55 9.18 -16.12
CA ALA A 382 0.36 10.26 -15.77
C ALA A 382 0.74 10.21 -14.26
N LEU A 383 0.16 11.09 -13.44
CA LEU A 383 0.36 11.13 -11.98
C LEU A 383 -0.98 11.23 -11.25
N ASN A 384 -1.16 10.37 -10.26
CA ASN A 384 -2.32 10.23 -9.40
C ASN A 384 -1.94 10.46 -7.93
N PHE A 385 -2.10 11.71 -7.48
CA PHE A 385 -1.99 12.13 -6.08
C PHE A 385 -3.36 12.23 -5.40
N SER A 386 -4.21 11.22 -5.55
CA SER A 386 -5.52 11.19 -4.91
C SER A 386 -5.44 10.75 -3.44
N LEU A 387 -6.39 11.19 -2.64
CA LEU A 387 -6.70 10.65 -1.31
C LEU A 387 -7.76 9.54 -1.46
N VAL A 388 -8.21 8.98 -0.35
CA VAL A 388 -9.27 7.95 -0.32
C VAL A 388 -10.59 8.49 -0.92
N ASP A 389 -11.45 7.58 -1.38
CA ASP A 389 -12.84 7.84 -1.78
C ASP A 389 -13.53 8.89 -0.87
N PRO A 390 -14.13 9.96 -1.41
CA PRO A 390 -14.42 10.21 -2.83
C PRO A 390 -13.33 10.95 -3.62
N ASP A 391 -12.18 11.29 -3.02
CA ASP A 391 -11.16 12.07 -3.74
C ASP A 391 -10.58 11.33 -4.95
N ASN A 392 -10.42 10.00 -4.85
CA ASN A 392 -9.97 9.14 -5.94
C ASN A 392 -11.03 8.92 -7.04
N ARG A 393 -12.27 9.41 -6.87
CA ARG A 393 -13.35 9.29 -7.88
C ARG A 393 -13.49 10.54 -8.76
N ARG A 394 -12.67 11.56 -8.55
CA ARG A 394 -12.64 12.75 -9.42
C ARG A 394 -12.28 12.33 -10.84
N GLU A 395 -12.98 12.89 -11.82
CA GLU A 395 -12.67 12.65 -13.23
C GLU A 395 -11.33 13.29 -13.60
N PRO A 396 -10.41 12.55 -14.25
CA PRO A 396 -9.22 13.12 -14.84
C PRO A 396 -9.56 14.08 -15.98
N ASP A 397 -8.69 15.06 -16.24
CA ASP A 397 -8.78 15.89 -17.44
C ASP A 397 -8.28 15.10 -18.66
N PHE A 398 -9.16 14.27 -19.22
CA PHE A 398 -8.86 13.44 -20.38
C PHE A 398 -8.46 14.25 -21.63
N ALA A 399 -8.97 15.48 -21.77
CA ALA A 399 -8.62 16.33 -22.90
C ALA A 399 -7.14 16.74 -22.83
N THR A 400 -6.69 17.16 -21.64
CA THR A 400 -5.27 17.47 -21.39
C THR A 400 -4.40 16.23 -21.55
N LEU A 401 -4.81 15.08 -21.01
CA LEU A 401 -4.05 13.82 -21.14
C LEU A 401 -3.89 13.40 -22.61
N ALA A 402 -4.95 13.45 -23.41
CA ALA A 402 -4.89 13.13 -24.83
C ALA A 402 -3.98 14.09 -25.60
N GLN A 403 -4.10 15.40 -25.35
CA GLN A 403 -3.26 16.41 -26.01
C GLN A 403 -1.78 16.25 -25.66
N GLN A 404 -1.46 15.94 -24.40
CA GLN A 404 -0.09 15.69 -23.95
C GLN A 404 0.50 14.47 -24.65
N LEU A 405 -0.25 13.37 -24.73
CA LEU A 405 0.20 12.09 -25.30
C LEU A 405 0.71 12.22 -26.74
N ASP A 406 0.02 13.01 -27.57
CA ASP A 406 0.38 13.21 -28.99
C ASP A 406 1.73 13.93 -29.18
N GLN A 407 2.20 14.63 -28.16
CA GLN A 407 3.42 15.46 -28.21
C GLN A 407 4.63 14.79 -27.54
N LEU A 408 4.44 13.63 -26.89
CA LEU A 408 5.50 13.00 -26.10
C LEU A 408 6.61 12.42 -26.99
N THR A 409 7.85 12.73 -26.63
CA THR A 409 9.05 12.18 -27.25
C THR A 409 10.00 11.67 -26.15
N PRO A 410 11.02 10.87 -26.46
CA PRO A 410 12.03 10.46 -25.47
C PRO A 410 12.69 11.62 -24.70
N GLY A 411 12.64 12.86 -25.23
CA GLY A 411 13.20 14.04 -24.56
C GLY A 411 12.57 14.37 -23.21
N VAL A 412 11.40 13.80 -22.86
CA VAL A 412 10.73 14.02 -21.57
C VAL A 412 11.60 13.64 -20.37
N PHE A 413 12.46 12.62 -20.49
CA PHE A 413 13.32 12.20 -19.37
C PHE A 413 14.37 13.25 -18.99
N SER A 414 14.72 14.15 -19.92
CA SER A 414 15.74 15.19 -19.73
C SER A 414 15.15 16.54 -19.26
N CYS A 415 13.86 16.60 -18.94
CA CYS A 415 13.18 17.82 -18.53
C CYS A 415 12.47 17.62 -17.19
N GLU A 416 12.94 18.28 -16.12
CA GLU A 416 12.34 18.18 -14.77
C GLU A 416 10.83 18.54 -14.79
N GLU A 417 10.41 19.51 -15.61
CA GLU A 417 9.01 19.86 -15.77
C GLU A 417 8.15 18.68 -16.28
N SER A 418 8.68 17.87 -17.20
CA SER A 418 8.01 16.66 -17.69
C SER A 418 7.86 15.57 -16.63
N TRP A 419 8.71 15.55 -15.60
CA TRP A 419 8.51 14.71 -14.43
C TRP A 419 7.42 15.26 -13.52
N LEU A 420 7.47 16.57 -13.25
CA LEU A 420 6.51 17.23 -12.35
C LEU A 420 5.08 17.22 -12.88
N ASN A 421 4.89 17.30 -14.21
CA ASN A 421 3.58 17.31 -14.85
C ASN A 421 3.08 15.90 -15.27
N GLY A 422 3.88 14.85 -15.06
CA GLY A 422 3.51 13.45 -15.32
C GLY A 422 3.71 12.94 -16.76
N GLN A 423 4.25 13.76 -17.67
CA GLN A 423 4.56 13.36 -19.03
C GLN A 423 5.54 12.18 -19.12
N VAL A 424 6.48 12.06 -18.19
CA VAL A 424 7.43 10.93 -18.13
C VAL A 424 6.69 9.60 -17.91
N ASN A 425 5.78 9.54 -16.93
CA ASN A 425 4.96 8.36 -16.67
C ASN A 425 4.02 8.07 -17.85
N GLN A 426 3.43 9.11 -18.44
CA GLN A 426 2.53 8.96 -19.59
C GLN A 426 3.26 8.40 -20.81
N TYR A 427 4.47 8.86 -21.07
CA TYR A 427 5.31 8.37 -22.14
C TYR A 427 5.68 6.90 -21.91
N ALA A 428 6.16 6.56 -20.71
CA ALA A 428 6.52 5.19 -20.35
C ALA A 428 5.30 4.25 -20.44
N THR A 429 4.14 4.69 -19.96
CA THR A 429 2.89 3.93 -20.05
C THR A 429 2.53 3.61 -21.49
N ALA A 430 2.49 4.62 -22.36
CA ALA A 430 2.15 4.44 -23.77
C ALA A 430 3.15 3.55 -24.51
N ALA A 431 4.46 3.76 -24.29
CA ALA A 431 5.52 2.99 -24.93
C ALA A 431 5.46 1.51 -24.52
N LEU A 432 5.31 1.23 -23.23
CA LEU A 432 5.32 -0.14 -22.72
C LEU A 432 4.01 -0.89 -23.00
N LEU A 433 2.85 -0.22 -23.03
CA LEU A 433 1.62 -0.86 -23.49
C LEU A 433 1.69 -1.29 -24.95
N ARG A 434 2.26 -0.45 -25.84
CA ARG A 434 2.50 -0.83 -27.25
C ARG A 434 3.47 -2.00 -27.35
N LEU A 435 4.56 -1.98 -26.57
CA LEU A 435 5.51 -3.09 -26.49
C LEU A 435 4.83 -4.40 -26.08
N ARG A 436 3.98 -4.37 -25.05
CA ARG A 436 3.21 -5.53 -24.60
C ARG A 436 2.28 -6.07 -25.68
N GLN A 437 1.59 -5.18 -26.41
CA GLN A 437 0.69 -5.58 -27.49
C GLN A 437 1.45 -6.27 -28.63
N GLN A 438 2.65 -5.79 -28.95
CA GLN A 438 3.50 -6.33 -30.01
C GLN A 438 4.15 -7.67 -29.61
N ASN A 439 4.42 -7.90 -28.32
CA ASN A 439 5.18 -9.05 -27.81
C ASN A 439 4.39 -9.87 -26.79
N HIS A 440 3.09 -10.09 -27.05
CA HIS A 440 2.17 -10.65 -26.06
C HIS A 440 2.60 -12.02 -25.51
N GLU A 441 3.23 -12.87 -26.33
CA GLU A 441 3.72 -14.19 -25.90
C GLU A 441 4.83 -14.05 -24.85
N LEU A 442 5.78 -13.12 -25.05
CA LEU A 442 6.85 -12.85 -24.08
C LEU A 442 6.28 -12.37 -22.74
N PHE A 443 5.34 -11.41 -22.76
CA PHE A 443 4.78 -10.85 -21.53
C PHE A 443 3.85 -11.82 -20.80
N ARG A 444 3.16 -12.71 -21.51
CA ARG A 444 2.25 -13.70 -20.90
C ARG A 444 2.98 -14.95 -20.43
N PHE A 445 3.88 -15.49 -21.25
CA PHE A 445 4.47 -16.81 -21.03
C PHE A 445 5.97 -16.80 -20.75
N GLY A 446 6.70 -15.73 -21.11
CA GLY A 446 8.15 -15.66 -20.92
C GLY A 446 8.57 -15.75 -19.45
N ASP A 447 9.59 -16.54 -19.17
CA ASP A 447 10.17 -16.80 -17.85
C ASP A 447 10.54 -15.51 -17.13
N TYR A 448 10.23 -15.41 -15.84
CA TYR A 448 10.69 -14.31 -14.99
C TYR A 448 12.04 -14.63 -14.35
N ILE A 449 13.07 -13.88 -14.75
CA ILE A 449 14.47 -14.13 -14.34
C ILE A 449 14.99 -12.92 -13.55
N PRO A 450 15.11 -13.01 -12.22
CA PRO A 450 15.80 -12.00 -11.42
C PRO A 450 17.25 -11.81 -11.89
N LEU A 451 17.68 -10.56 -12.03
CA LEU A 451 19.05 -10.23 -12.43
C LEU A 451 19.79 -9.59 -11.25
N ARG A 452 21.05 -10.01 -11.06
CA ARG A 452 21.87 -9.53 -9.95
C ARG A 452 22.57 -8.23 -10.32
N ALA A 453 22.41 -7.20 -9.52
CA ALA A 453 23.23 -6.00 -9.55
C ALA A 453 24.52 -6.19 -8.74
N VAL A 454 25.61 -5.58 -9.18
CA VAL A 454 26.90 -5.55 -8.49
C VAL A 454 27.52 -4.15 -8.59
N GLY A 455 28.39 -3.82 -7.64
CA GLY A 455 29.11 -2.54 -7.63
C GLY A 455 28.62 -1.56 -6.56
N GLN A 456 28.92 -0.27 -6.75
CA GLN A 456 28.79 0.75 -5.69
C GLN A 456 27.35 1.03 -5.27
N ARG A 457 26.40 0.93 -6.20
CA ARG A 457 24.97 1.23 -5.96
C ARG A 457 24.07 0.03 -6.30
N ALA A 458 24.55 -1.18 -6.05
CA ALA A 458 23.82 -2.40 -6.38
C ALA A 458 22.49 -2.56 -5.61
N ASP A 459 22.44 -2.02 -4.39
CA ASP A 459 21.26 -1.94 -3.52
C ASP A 459 20.23 -0.92 -4.01
N LYS A 460 20.63 0.04 -4.86
CA LYS A 460 19.78 1.12 -5.38
C LYS A 460 19.09 0.79 -6.70
N VAL A 461 19.15 -0.46 -7.15
CA VAL A 461 18.53 -0.91 -8.38
C VAL A 461 17.75 -2.19 -8.18
N ILE A 462 16.69 -2.34 -8.96
CA ILE A 462 16.02 -3.61 -9.19
C ILE A 462 16.20 -4.00 -10.65
N ALA A 463 16.54 -5.26 -10.91
CA ALA A 463 16.73 -5.77 -12.26
C ALA A 463 16.12 -7.16 -12.43
N TYR A 464 15.49 -7.38 -13.57
CA TYR A 464 14.96 -8.69 -13.98
C TYR A 464 14.80 -8.75 -15.49
N ALA A 465 14.59 -9.96 -16.00
CA ALA A 465 14.26 -10.21 -17.39
C ALA A 465 12.96 -11.00 -17.54
N ARG A 466 12.32 -10.82 -18.69
CA ARG A 466 11.36 -11.75 -19.27
C ARG A 466 12.01 -12.40 -20.47
N ALA A 467 12.00 -13.72 -20.58
CA ALA A 467 12.62 -14.40 -21.72
C ALA A 467 11.82 -15.62 -22.16
N ASN A 468 11.76 -15.86 -23.46
CA ASN A 468 11.34 -17.13 -24.04
C ASN A 468 12.45 -17.62 -24.99
N HIS A 469 12.15 -18.52 -25.93
CA HIS A 469 13.16 -19.07 -26.84
C HIS A 469 13.68 -18.05 -27.87
N ASP A 470 12.84 -17.08 -28.26
CA ASP A 470 13.10 -16.19 -29.39
C ASP A 470 13.38 -14.74 -28.95
N ASP A 471 12.75 -14.32 -27.86
CA ASP A 471 12.71 -12.94 -27.39
C ASP A 471 13.13 -12.79 -25.92
N ALA A 472 13.69 -11.62 -25.62
CA ALA A 472 14.05 -11.23 -24.27
C ALA A 472 13.77 -9.74 -24.00
N LEU A 473 13.28 -9.46 -22.80
CA LEU A 473 13.15 -8.14 -22.22
C LEU A 473 14.03 -8.05 -20.98
N ILE A 474 14.90 -7.05 -20.87
CA ILE A 474 15.63 -6.72 -19.64
C ILE A 474 15.08 -5.42 -19.08
N VAL A 475 14.77 -5.41 -17.79
CA VAL A 475 14.26 -4.26 -17.06
C VAL A 475 15.23 -3.93 -15.92
N VAL A 476 15.63 -2.67 -15.84
CA VAL A 476 16.44 -2.12 -14.73
C VAL A 476 15.81 -0.82 -14.29
N ALA A 477 15.48 -0.68 -13.01
CA ALA A 477 14.86 0.52 -12.46
C ALA A 477 15.51 0.94 -11.12
N PRO A 478 15.52 2.25 -10.79
CA PRO A 478 16.08 2.76 -9.55
C PRO A 478 15.15 2.46 -8.38
N ARG A 479 15.73 2.33 -7.19
CA ARG A 479 15.04 2.27 -5.92
C ARG A 479 15.90 2.92 -4.84
N LEU A 480 15.25 3.44 -3.80
CA LEU A 480 15.92 4.01 -2.63
C LEU A 480 16.94 5.12 -2.96
N VAL A 481 16.55 6.04 -3.85
CA VAL A 481 17.44 7.09 -4.41
C VAL A 481 17.20 8.47 -3.80
N PHE A 482 16.62 8.56 -2.61
CA PHE A 482 16.25 9.85 -1.99
C PHE A 482 17.42 10.82 -1.89
N ALA A 483 18.58 10.34 -1.42
CA ALA A 483 19.77 11.17 -1.24
C ALA A 483 20.39 11.67 -2.56
N GLU A 484 20.04 11.05 -3.69
CA GLU A 484 20.66 11.29 -5.00
C GLU A 484 19.67 11.67 -6.11
N CYS A 485 18.39 11.90 -5.77
CA CYS A 485 17.32 12.13 -6.74
C CYS A 485 17.53 13.36 -7.64
N ASP A 486 18.22 14.40 -7.15
CA ASP A 486 18.59 15.58 -7.95
C ASP A 486 19.47 15.20 -9.16
N GLY A 487 20.34 14.19 -9.02
CA GLY A 487 21.15 13.66 -10.13
C GLY A 487 20.33 12.88 -11.17
N LEU A 488 19.19 12.30 -10.77
CA LEU A 488 18.32 11.49 -11.63
C LEU A 488 17.27 12.31 -12.41
N LEU A 489 16.97 13.53 -11.97
CA LEU A 489 16.02 14.41 -12.66
C LEU A 489 16.71 15.49 -13.52
N SER A 490 18.02 15.69 -13.33
CA SER A 490 18.81 16.64 -14.11
C SER A 490 19.36 16.04 -15.41
N GLN A 491 19.62 16.89 -16.41
CA GLN A 491 20.11 16.52 -17.76
C GLN A 491 21.47 15.77 -17.78
N SER A 492 22.16 15.65 -16.64
CA SER A 492 23.51 15.12 -16.52
C SER A 492 23.51 13.85 -15.67
N HIS A 493 22.88 12.79 -16.15
CA HIS A 493 22.94 11.47 -15.52
C HIS A 493 24.34 10.81 -15.57
N SER A 494 25.31 11.45 -16.22
CA SER A 494 26.66 10.91 -16.42
C SER A 494 27.35 10.69 -15.08
N GLY A 495 27.54 9.41 -14.73
CA GLY A 495 28.27 9.00 -13.53
C GLY A 495 27.41 8.68 -12.31
N PHE A 496 26.08 8.91 -12.33
CA PHE A 496 25.22 8.47 -11.23
C PHE A 496 25.28 6.95 -11.04
N TRP A 497 25.41 6.19 -12.12
CA TRP A 497 25.56 4.74 -12.05
C TRP A 497 27.01 4.26 -12.24
N ALA A 498 27.99 5.16 -12.06
CA ALA A 498 29.41 4.80 -12.20
C ALA A 498 29.77 3.63 -11.26
N GLY A 499 30.38 2.59 -11.83
CA GLY A 499 30.79 1.40 -11.08
C GLY A 499 29.64 0.50 -10.63
N THR A 500 28.46 0.60 -11.24
CA THR A 500 27.33 -0.32 -11.03
C THR A 500 27.01 -1.06 -12.34
N ASP A 501 26.95 -2.39 -12.26
CA ASP A 501 26.68 -3.27 -13.40
C ASP A 501 25.57 -4.27 -13.06
N ILE A 502 24.83 -4.71 -14.08
CA ILE A 502 23.92 -5.85 -14.00
C ILE A 502 24.60 -7.07 -14.60
N ILE A 503 24.58 -8.20 -13.89
CA ILE A 503 25.07 -9.47 -14.41
C ILE A 503 24.05 -10.04 -15.40
N ILE A 504 24.48 -10.28 -16.63
CA ILE A 504 23.64 -10.76 -17.73
C ILE A 504 23.94 -12.25 -17.99
N PRO A 505 22.99 -13.17 -17.72
CA PRO A 505 23.13 -14.58 -18.03
C PRO A 505 23.42 -14.83 -19.51
N GLY A 506 24.11 -15.94 -19.82
CA GLY A 506 24.56 -16.26 -21.18
C GLY A 506 23.45 -16.39 -22.23
N GLN A 507 22.20 -16.66 -21.85
CA GLN A 507 21.07 -16.66 -22.78
C GLN A 507 20.59 -15.25 -23.15
N LEU A 508 20.94 -14.23 -22.37
CA LEU A 508 20.52 -12.84 -22.57
C LEU A 508 21.64 -11.98 -23.19
N ASN A 509 22.89 -12.41 -23.20
CA ASN A 509 24.00 -11.62 -23.77
C ASN A 509 24.28 -11.91 -25.26
N GLN A 510 23.47 -12.76 -25.89
CA GLN A 510 23.59 -13.14 -27.30
C GLN A 510 22.74 -12.27 -28.23
N HIS A 511 21.87 -11.43 -27.67
CA HIS A 511 20.96 -10.57 -28.43
C HIS A 511 21.49 -9.15 -28.51
N ARG A 512 21.15 -8.48 -29.61
CA ARG A 512 21.16 -7.02 -29.67
C ARG A 512 19.87 -6.53 -29.03
N TYR A 513 19.95 -5.46 -28.25
CA TYR A 513 18.80 -4.86 -27.60
C TYR A 513 18.57 -3.44 -28.07
N ARG A 514 17.29 -3.05 -28.07
CA ARG A 514 16.82 -1.68 -28.21
C ARG A 514 16.16 -1.23 -26.91
N ASN A 515 16.59 -0.09 -26.38
CA ASN A 515 15.90 0.58 -25.30
C ASN A 515 14.55 1.12 -25.82
N VAL A 516 13.46 0.62 -25.27
CA VAL A 516 12.10 0.94 -25.72
C VAL A 516 11.73 2.40 -25.43
N LEU A 517 12.34 3.01 -24.41
CA LEU A 517 12.05 4.37 -23.98
C LEU A 517 12.93 5.42 -24.69
N THR A 518 14.18 5.09 -25.03
CA THR A 518 15.11 6.04 -25.65
C THR A 518 15.45 5.73 -27.11
N GLN A 519 15.10 4.53 -27.59
CA GLN A 519 15.46 3.99 -28.91
C GLN A 519 16.96 3.70 -29.11
N GLU A 520 17.79 3.90 -28.08
CA GLU A 520 19.20 3.54 -28.11
C GLU A 520 19.38 2.02 -28.26
N ARG A 521 20.38 1.60 -29.04
CA ARG A 521 20.69 0.19 -29.24
C ARG A 521 22.02 -0.17 -28.62
N LEU A 522 22.08 -1.34 -27.98
CA LEU A 522 23.28 -1.85 -27.34
C LEU A 522 23.34 -3.38 -27.44
N MET A 523 24.52 -3.94 -27.22
CA MET A 523 24.73 -5.38 -27.09
C MET A 523 25.43 -5.63 -25.76
N PRO A 524 24.72 -6.16 -24.74
CA PRO A 524 25.33 -6.40 -23.44
C PRO A 524 26.34 -7.55 -23.54
N GLY A 525 27.46 -7.44 -22.84
CA GLY A 525 28.32 -8.59 -22.57
C GLY A 525 27.78 -9.41 -21.38
N GLU A 526 28.66 -10.10 -20.65
CA GLU A 526 28.31 -10.72 -19.36
C GLU A 526 27.90 -9.69 -18.29
N ARG A 527 28.21 -8.41 -18.53
CA ARG A 527 27.85 -7.28 -17.68
C ARG A 527 27.24 -6.18 -18.53
N LEU A 528 26.12 -5.65 -18.06
CA LEU A 528 25.51 -4.42 -18.56
C LEU A 528 25.90 -3.27 -17.63
N SER A 529 26.74 -2.36 -18.11
CA SER A 529 27.14 -1.20 -17.30
C SER A 529 26.07 -0.13 -17.33
N LEU A 530 25.67 0.32 -16.15
CA LEU A 530 24.64 1.36 -16.02
C LEU A 530 25.21 2.78 -16.20
N ALA A 531 26.53 2.93 -16.11
CA ALA A 531 27.23 4.22 -16.19
C ALA A 531 27.05 4.96 -17.53
N SER A 532 26.84 4.22 -18.62
CA SER A 532 26.71 4.77 -19.98
C SER A 532 25.29 5.15 -20.37
N HIS A 533 24.29 4.90 -19.51
CA HIS A 533 22.90 5.06 -19.91
C HIS A 533 22.28 6.37 -19.42
N GLN A 534 21.56 7.02 -20.34
CA GLN A 534 20.79 8.22 -20.06
C GLN A 534 19.41 7.83 -19.53
N GLY A 535 19.08 8.29 -18.33
CA GLY A 535 17.79 8.05 -17.68
C GLY A 535 17.86 7.06 -16.54
N GLY A 536 16.94 7.20 -15.58
CA GLY A 536 16.89 6.35 -14.39
C GLY A 536 16.53 4.89 -14.68
N VAL A 537 15.76 4.62 -15.75
CA VAL A 537 15.18 3.30 -16.06
C VAL A 537 15.61 2.79 -17.44
N LEU A 538 15.91 1.49 -17.53
CA LEU A 538 16.20 0.78 -18.76
C LEU A 538 15.15 -0.30 -19.01
N VAL A 539 14.55 -0.26 -20.20
CA VAL A 539 13.70 -1.34 -20.70
C VAL A 539 14.22 -1.74 -22.07
N LEU A 540 14.93 -2.86 -22.12
CA LEU A 540 15.66 -3.34 -23.29
C LEU A 540 14.93 -4.52 -23.90
N MET A 541 14.42 -4.38 -25.12
CA MET A 541 13.81 -5.47 -25.88
C MET A 541 14.81 -6.01 -26.91
N SER A 542 14.92 -7.32 -27.06
CA SER A 542 15.73 -7.94 -28.12
C SER A 542 15.22 -7.50 -29.49
N ASP A 543 16.16 -7.18 -30.39
CA ASP A 543 15.90 -6.82 -31.80
C ASP A 543 15.66 -8.05 -32.69
#